data_AF-L7ZTZ5-F1
#
_entry.id   AF-L7ZTZ5-F1
#
_cell.length_a   1.000
_cell.length_b   1.000
_cell.length_c   1.000
_cell.angle_alpha   90.00
_cell.angle_beta   90.00
_cell.angle_gamma   90.00
#
_symmetry.space_group_name_H-M   'P 1'
#
loop_
_entity.id
_entity.type
_entity.pdbx_description
1 polymer ?
#
loop_
_entity_poly.entity_id
_entity_poly.type
_entity_poly.pdbx_seq_one_letter_code
_entity_poly.pdbx_strand_id
1 'polypeptide(L)'
;MDNQHAWVTELTKQIVEQHRLTTLMVTHNMEQAIRLGNRLIMMDGGQIIFAAEGKEKEELTVERLLEAFQRIRGSQFASDRAVLSS
;
A
#
# COMPACT_ATOMS: atom_id res chain seq x y z
N MET A 1 -17.88 17.07 -3.03
CA MET A 1 -17.78 17.35 -1.58
C MET A 1 -16.47 16.74 -1.05
N ASP A 2 -15.36 16.83 -1.80
CA ASP A 2 -14.25 15.86 -1.68
C ASP A 2 -12.89 16.47 -1.30
N ASN A 3 -12.86 17.55 -0.50
CA ASN A 3 -11.61 18.24 -0.15
C ASN A 3 -11.12 18.00 1.30
N GLN A 4 -11.92 17.39 2.18
CA GLN A 4 -11.57 17.26 3.60
C GLN A 4 -10.47 16.19 3.83
N HIS A 5 -10.51 15.07 3.09
CA HIS A 5 -9.54 13.98 3.27
C HIS A 5 -8.12 14.37 2.88
N ALA A 6 -7.97 15.12 1.79
CA ALA A 6 -6.67 15.61 1.33
C ALA A 6 -6.04 16.56 2.37
N TRP A 7 -6.85 17.43 2.98
CA TRP A 7 -6.37 18.40 3.96
C TRP A 7 -5.89 17.78 5.27
N VAL A 8 -6.65 16.83 5.83
CA VAL A 8 -6.24 16.10 7.04
C VAL A 8 -4.94 15.33 6.80
N THR A 9 -4.82 14.70 5.62
CA THR A 9 -3.65 13.91 5.24
C THR A 9 -2.39 14.78 5.12
N GLU A 10 -2.52 15.95 4.49
CA GLU A 10 -1.42 16.91 4.35
C GLU A 10 -1.00 17.48 5.71
N LEU A 11 -1.95 17.89 6.55
CA LEU A 11 -1.64 18.36 7.90
C LEU A 11 -0.97 17.27 8.75
N THR A 12 -1.46 16.03 8.65
CA THR A 12 -0.85 14.88 9.35
C THR A 12 0.59 14.68 8.88
N LYS A 13 0.85 14.73 7.57
CA LYS A 13 2.20 14.62 7.01
C LYS A 13 3.13 15.70 7.60
N GLN A 14 2.68 16.95 7.62
CA GLN A 14 3.46 18.07 8.16
C GLN A 14 3.81 17.87 9.64
N ILE A 15 2.84 17.47 10.47
CA ILE A 15 3.05 17.20 11.90
C ILE A 15 4.07 16.06 12.08
N VAL A 16 3.94 14.98 11.32
CA VAL A 16 4.83 13.82 11.39
C VAL A 16 6.26 14.19 11.01
N GLU A 17 6.45 14.96 9.94
CA GLU A 17 7.77 15.42 9.47
C GLU A 17 8.40 16.40 10.46
N GLN A 18 7.63 17.38 10.94
CA GLN A 18 8.11 18.40 11.89
C GLN A 18 8.56 17.78 13.22
N HIS A 19 7.77 16.85 13.75
CA HIS A 19 8.02 16.23 15.05
C HIS A 19 8.78 14.89 14.97
N ARG A 20 9.16 14.44 13.77
CA ARG A 20 9.85 13.17 13.52
C ARG A 20 9.16 11.96 14.16
N LEU A 21 7.85 11.88 14.00
CA LEU A 21 7.04 10.84 14.64
C LEU A 21 7.06 9.54 13.82
N THR A 22 7.32 8.41 14.47
CA THR A 22 7.07 7.10 13.85
C THR A 22 5.57 6.92 13.68
N THR A 23 5.11 6.81 12.43
CA THR A 23 3.68 6.81 12.09
C THR A 23 3.38 5.68 11.12
N LEU A 24 2.27 4.98 11.35
CA LEU A 24 1.71 4.00 10.43
C LEU A 24 0.34 4.49 9.97
N MET A 25 0.17 4.67 8.66
CA MET A 25 -1.10 5.02 8.04
C MET A 25 -1.67 3.80 7.33
N VAL A 26 -2.96 3.53 7.51
CA VAL A 26 -3.70 2.49 6.78
C VAL A 26 -4.67 3.16 5.83
N THR A 27 -4.61 2.81 4.54
CA THR A 27 -5.49 3.36 3.51
C THR A 27 -5.80 2.30 2.46
N HIS A 28 -6.97 2.43 1.83
CA HIS A 28 -7.33 1.65 0.63
C HIS A 28 -7.07 2.45 -0.67
N ASN A 29 -6.65 3.72 -0.56
CA ASN A 29 -6.33 4.57 -1.69
C ASN A 29 -4.86 4.40 -2.08
N MET A 30 -4.61 3.80 -3.25
CA MET A 30 -3.25 3.49 -3.71
C MET A 30 -2.43 4.75 -3.98
N GLU A 31 -3.02 5.78 -4.59
CA GLU A 31 -2.39 7.09 -4.76
C GLU A 31 -1.83 7.67 -3.46
N GLN A 32 -2.60 7.61 -2.38
CA GLN A 32 -2.17 8.07 -1.05
C GLN A 32 -1.04 7.18 -0.49
N ALA A 33 -1.17 5.85 -0.62
CA ALA A 33 -0.16 4.91 -0.13
C ALA A 33 1.21 5.13 -0.80
N ILE A 34 1.21 5.45 -2.11
CA ILE A 34 2.44 5.75 -2.85
C ILE A 34 3.02 7.10 -2.41
N ARG A 35 2.19 8.15 -2.33
CA ARG A 35 2.67 9.52 -2.05
C ARG A 35 3.13 9.76 -0.61
N LEU A 36 2.62 9.01 0.36
CA LEU A 36 2.83 9.30 1.79
C LEU A 36 3.82 8.34 2.42
N GLY A 37 4.56 8.82 3.42
CA GLY A 37 5.56 8.05 4.14
C GLY A 37 6.77 7.68 3.28
N ASN A 38 7.69 6.94 3.89
CA ASN A 38 8.95 6.49 3.28
C ASN A 38 8.97 4.98 2.99
N ARG A 39 7.94 4.25 3.43
CA ARG A 39 7.75 2.80 3.23
C ARG A 39 6.31 2.52 2.87
N LEU A 40 6.09 1.52 2.03
CA LEU A 40 4.78 1.03 1.66
C LEU A 40 4.74 -0.47 1.94
N ILE A 41 3.69 -0.91 2.63
CA ILE A 41 3.42 -2.33 2.88
C ILE A 41 2.00 -2.59 2.40
N MET A 42 1.85 -3.53 1.47
CA MET A 42 0.56 -4.04 1.03
C MET A 42 0.32 -5.38 1.72
N MET A 43 -0.89 -5.53 2.27
CA MET A 43 -1.28 -6.73 2.97
C MET A 43 -2.55 -7.33 2.37
N ASP A 44 -2.64 -8.65 2.42
CA ASP A 44 -3.85 -9.40 2.11
C ASP A 44 -3.94 -10.62 3.01
N GLY A 45 -5.14 -10.93 3.53
CA GLY A 45 -5.36 -12.08 4.40
C GLY A 45 -4.48 -12.11 5.66
N GLY A 46 -4.02 -10.95 6.16
CA GLY A 46 -3.09 -10.85 7.28
C GLY A 46 -1.63 -11.11 6.93
N GLN A 47 -1.30 -11.32 5.65
CA GLN A 47 0.07 -11.49 5.17
C GLN A 47 0.57 -10.26 4.41
N ILE A 48 1.86 -9.98 4.51
CA ILE A 48 2.52 -8.97 3.68
C ILE A 48 2.72 -9.58 2.30
N ILE A 49 2.07 -8.99 1.30
CA ILE A 49 2.14 -9.45 -0.09
C ILE A 49 3.07 -8.60 -0.94
N PHE A 50 3.30 -7.35 -0.55
CA PHE A 50 4.24 -6.47 -1.22
C PHE A 50 4.81 -5.44 -0.23
N ALA A 51 6.07 -5.08 -0.38
CA ALA A 51 6.71 -4.03 0.40
C ALA A 51 7.70 -3.26 -0.47
N ALA A 52 7.79 -1.96 -0.28
CA ALA A 52 8.73 -1.09 -0.97
C ALA A 52 9.22 0.03 -0.06
N GLU A 53 10.49 0.42 -0.24
CA GLU A 53 11.13 1.49 0.52
C GLU A 53 12.18 2.22 -0.31
N GLY A 54 12.55 3.43 0.12
CA GLY A 54 13.53 4.26 -0.57
C GLY A 54 13.17 4.49 -2.05
N LYS A 55 14.15 4.28 -2.93
CA LYS A 55 14.00 4.51 -4.37
C LYS A 55 12.91 3.68 -5.02
N GLU A 56 12.74 2.42 -4.58
CA GLU A 56 11.68 1.57 -5.12
C GLU A 56 10.32 2.21 -4.89
N LYS A 57 10.07 2.74 -3.69
CA LYS A 57 8.83 3.44 -3.37
C LYS A 57 8.66 4.74 -4.17
N GLU A 58 9.75 5.49 -4.35
CA GLU A 58 9.73 6.75 -5.11
C GLU A 58 9.36 6.53 -6.59
N GLU A 59 9.73 5.38 -7.15
CA GLU A 59 9.46 5.00 -8.54
C GLU A 59 8.14 4.20 -8.71
N LEU A 60 7.42 3.91 -7.62
CA LEU A 60 6.18 3.14 -7.70
C LEU A 60 5.06 3.92 -8.38
N THR A 61 4.31 3.20 -9.20
CA THR A 61 3.06 3.68 -9.83
C THR A 61 1.88 2.83 -9.39
N VAL A 62 0.67 3.36 -9.57
CA VAL A 62 -0.57 2.63 -9.22
C VAL A 62 -0.70 1.36 -10.05
N GLU A 63 -0.33 1.42 -11.33
CA GLU A 63 -0.35 0.26 -12.24
C GLU A 63 0.54 -0.86 -11.71
N ARG A 64 1.76 -0.53 -11.26
CA ARG A 64 2.68 -1.52 -10.66
C ARG A 64 2.12 -2.16 -9.39
N LEU A 65 1.47 -1.37 -8.53
CA LEU A 65 0.79 -1.90 -7.34
C LEU A 65 -0.35 -2.85 -7.72
N LEU A 66 -1.17 -2.48 -8.71
CA LEU A 66 -2.29 -3.30 -9.19
C LEU A 66 -1.79 -4.61 -9.81
N GLU A 67 -0.74 -4.55 -10.62
CA GLU A 67 -0.10 -5.74 -11.20
C GLU A 67 0.45 -6.68 -10.12
N ALA A 68 1.12 -6.13 -9.10
CA ALA A 68 1.61 -6.91 -7.97
C ALA A 68 0.46 -7.59 -7.22
N PHE A 69 -0.62 -6.85 -6.94
CA PHE A 69 -1.79 -7.38 -6.26
C PHE A 69 -2.48 -8.50 -7.06
N GLN A 70 -2.72 -8.29 -8.36
CA GLN A 70 -3.35 -9.29 -9.23
C GLN A 70 -2.52 -10.56 -9.36
N ARG A 71 -1.19 -10.43 -9.50
CA ARG A 71 -0.28 -11.58 -9.61
C ARG A 71 -0.36 -12.48 -8.38
N ILE A 72 -0.41 -11.88 -7.19
CA ILE A 72 -0.43 -12.60 -5.92
C ILE A 72 -1.79 -13.23 -5.66
N ARG A 73 -2.87 -12.49 -5.90
CA ARG A 73 -4.23 -13.05 -5.84
C ARG A 73 -4.42 -14.20 -6.82
N GLY A 74 -3.98 -14.00 -8.07
CA GLY A 74 -4.09 -15.00 -9.14
C GLY A 74 -3.33 -16.29 -8.83
N SER A 75 -2.12 -16.20 -8.27
CA SER A 75 -1.37 -17.38 -7.84
C SER A 75 -2.03 -18.09 -6.65
N GLN A 76 -2.58 -17.35 -5.70
CA GLN A 76 -3.30 -17.91 -4.56
C GLN A 76 -4.55 -18.70 -4.99
N PHE A 77 -5.36 -18.14 -5.90
CA PHE A 77 -6.51 -18.86 -6.45
C PHE A 77 -6.12 -20.12 -7.24
N ALA A 78 -5.00 -20.09 -7.96
CA ALA A 78 -4.50 -21.26 -8.68
C ALA A 78 -4.03 -22.37 -7.71
N SER A 79 -3.37 -21.99 -6.61
CA SER A 79 -2.96 -22.91 -5.56
C SER A 79 -4.15 -23.58 -4.87
N ASP A 80 -5.17 -22.80 -4.49
CA ASP A 80 -6.34 -23.34 -3.78
C ASP A 80 -7.12 -24.37 -4.63
N ARG A 81 -7.20 -24.16 -5.95
CA ARG A 81 -7.82 -25.14 -6.86
C ARG A 81 -7.06 -26.47 -6.93
N ALA A 82 -5.73 -26.44 -6.87
CA ALA A 82 -4.91 -27.66 -6.91
C ALA A 82 -5.09 -28.51 -5.64
N VAL A 83 -5.29 -27.86 -4.49
CA VAL A 83 -5.52 -28.54 -3.20
C VAL A 83 -6.90 -29.19 -3.13
N LEU A 84 -7.92 -28.55 -3.70
CA LEU A 84 -9.31 -29.04 -3.67
C LEU A 84 -9.62 -30.13 -4.72
N SER A 85 -8.70 -30.43 -5.63
CA SER A 85 -8.83 -31.51 -6.62
C SER A 85 -8.11 -32.81 -6.22
N SER A 86 -7.64 -32.91 -4.98
CA SER A 86 -6.93 -34.07 -4.43
C SER A 86 -7.82 -34.90 -3.51
#